data_AF-A0A2H0IT23-F1
#
_entry.id   AF-A0A2H0IT23-F1
#
_cell.length_a   1.000
_cell.length_b   1.000
_cell.length_c   1.000
_cell.angle_alpha   90.00
_cell.angle_beta   90.00
_cell.angle_gamma   90.00
#
_symmetry.space_group_name_H-M   'P 1'
#
loop_
_entity.id
_entity.type
_entity.pdbx_description
1 polymer ?
#
loop_
_entity_poly.entity_id
_entity_poly.type
_entity_poly.pdbx_seq_one_letter_code
_entity_poly.pdbx_strand_id
1 'polypeptide(L)' 'MGRGDIKTKKGKIANGSYGVRRPKNDDKPNDHKPPAVKKKA' A
#
# COMPACT_ATOMS: atom_id res chain seq x y z
N MET A 1 8.06 2.95 -12.75
CA MET A 1 7.11 4.06 -12.46
C MET A 1 7.84 5.15 -11.68
N GLY A 2 7.75 6.39 -12.16
CA GLY A 2 8.51 7.55 -11.65
C GLY A 2 7.82 8.26 -10.48
N ARG A 3 8.37 9.42 -10.09
CA ARG A 3 7.82 10.27 -9.01
C ARG A 3 6.51 10.97 -9.37
N GLY A 4 6.17 11.09 -10.66
CA GLY A 4 4.91 11.69 -11.10
C GLY A 4 3.68 10.77 -10.99
N ASP A 5 3.87 9.47 -10.78
CA ASP A 5 2.76 8.52 -10.71
C ASP A 5 2.19 8.40 -9.29
N ILE A 6 1.12 9.15 -9.02
CA ILE A 6 0.43 9.28 -7.72
C ILE A 6 -0.10 7.94 -7.19
N LYS A 7 -0.30 6.93 -8.04
CA LYS A 7 -0.78 5.61 -7.62
C LYS A 7 0.35 4.75 -7.07
N THR A 8 1.61 5.12 -7.24
CA THR A 8 2.75 4.34 -6.76
C THR A 8 3.22 4.79 -5.39
N LYS A 9 3.99 3.93 -4.70
CA LYS A 9 4.68 4.34 -3.46
C LYS A 9 5.57 5.56 -3.70
N LYS A 10 6.33 5.60 -4.81
CA LYS A 10 7.24 6.70 -5.16
C LYS A 10 6.50 8.01 -5.44
N GLY A 11 5.39 7.98 -6.19
CA GLY A 11 4.60 9.19 -6.42
C GLY A 11 3.80 9.65 -5.21
N LYS A 12 3.32 8.72 -4.36
CA LYS A 12 2.77 9.07 -3.04
C LYS A 12 3.81 9.73 -2.13
N ILE A 13 5.08 9.30 -2.20
CA ILE A 13 6.19 9.96 -1.49
C ILE A 13 6.35 11.40 -1.98
N ALA A 14 6.48 11.58 -3.30
CA ALA A 14 6.69 12.89 -3.90
C ALA A 14 5.51 13.85 -3.66
N ASN A 15 4.27 13.35 -3.69
CA ASN A 15 3.07 14.15 -3.48
C ASN A 15 2.68 14.33 -1.99
N GLY A 16 3.45 13.77 -1.04
CA GLY A 16 3.14 13.89 0.39
C GLY A 16 1.87 13.16 0.86
N SER A 17 1.18 12.43 -0.02
CA SER A 17 -0.09 11.76 0.30
C SER A 17 0.09 10.32 0.75
N TYR A 18 -0.88 9.82 1.50
CA TYR A 18 -0.89 8.46 2.02
C TYR A 18 -1.88 7.59 1.23
N GLY A 19 -1.85 6.28 1.49
CA GLY A 19 -2.81 5.33 0.96
C GLY A 19 -2.30 3.91 1.08
N VAL A 20 -2.99 2.98 0.44
CA VAL A 20 -2.68 1.54 0.52
C VAL A 20 -1.20 1.23 0.27
N ARG A 21 -0.58 1.88 -0.73
CA ARG A 21 0.84 1.69 -1.09
C ARG A 21 1.84 2.56 -0.29
N ARG A 22 1.37 3.53 0.50
CA ARG A 22 2.18 4.38 1.42
C ARG A 22 1.36 4.62 2.71
N PRO A 23 1.27 3.63 3.61
CA PRO A 23 0.53 3.78 4.85
C PRO A 23 1.24 4.75 5.82
N LYS A 24 0.50 5.33 6.76
CA LYS A 24 1.04 6.19 7.82
C LYS A 24 1.68 5.37 8.95
N ASN A 25 1.03 4.26 9.29
CA ASN A 25 1.41 3.34 10.35
C ASN A 25 1.48 1.95 9.71
N ASP A 26 2.39 1.11 10.19
CA ASP A 26 2.61 -0.23 9.64
C ASP A 26 1.41 -1.17 9.87
N ASP A 27 0.51 -0.82 10.78
CA ASP A 27 -0.66 -1.63 11.16
C ASP A 27 -1.88 -1.45 10.24
N LYS A 28 -1.81 -0.60 9.20
CA LYS A 28 -2.95 -0.49 8.29
C LYS A 28 -3.00 -1.75 7.41
N PRO A 29 -4.02 -2.61 7.56
CA PRO A 29 -4.12 -3.80 6.75
C PRO A 29 -4.17 -3.35 5.30
N ASN A 30 -3.18 -3.78 4.53
CA ASN A 30 -3.20 -3.62 3.10
C ASN A 30 -4.38 -4.47 2.63
N ASP A 31 -5.51 -3.87 2.27
CA ASP A 31 -6.72 -4.57 1.78
C ASP A 31 -6.45 -5.38 0.49
N HIS A 32 -5.23 -5.27 -0.06
CA HIS A 32 -4.71 -6.11 -1.14
C HIS A 32 -3.81 -7.26 -0.68
N LYS A 33 -3.66 -7.53 0.61
CA LYS A 33 -3.11 -8.82 1.05
C LYS A 33 -4.14 -9.86 0.60
N PRO A 34 -3.83 -10.77 -0.35
CA PRO A 34 -4.75 -11.86 -0.64
C PRO A 34 -5.05 -12.53 0.69
N PRO A 35 -6.34 -12.83 0.99
CA PRO A 35 -6.71 -13.39 2.28
C PRO A 35 -5.77 -14.55 2.54
N ALA A 36 -5.05 -14.49 3.66
CA ALA A 36 -4.15 -15.55 4.05
C ALA A 36 -4.97 -16.83 3.99
N VAL A 37 -4.65 -17.70 3.03
CA VAL A 37 -5.39 -18.93 2.77
C VAL A 37 -5.38 -19.67 4.11
N LYS A 38 -6.51 -19.64 4.82
CA LYS A 38 -6.68 -20.42 6.04
C LYS A 38 -6.54 -21.86 5.57
N LYS A 39 -5.38 -22.49 5.83
CA LYS A 39 -5.24 -23.93 5.70
C LYS A 39 -6.30 -24.52 6.62
N LYS A 40 -7.41 -24.97 6.05
CA LYS A 40 -8.35 -25.82 6.77
C LYS A 40 -7.61 -27.11 7.09
N ALA A 41 -7.64 -27.48 8.37
CA ALA A 41 -7.27 -28.80 8.84
C ALA A 41 -8.25 -29.85 8.31
#